data_AF-A0A497NYS9-F1
#
_entry.id   AF-A0A497NYS9-F1
#
_cell.length_a   1.000
_cell.length_b   1.000
_cell.length_c   1.000
_cell.angle_alpha   90.00
_cell.angle_beta   90.00
_cell.angle_gamma   90.00
#
_symmetry.space_group_name_H-M   'P 1'
#
loop_
_entity.id
_entity.type
_entity.pdbx_description
1 polymer ?
#
loop_
_entity_poly.entity_id
_entity_poly.type
_entity_poly.pdbx_seq_one_letter_code
_entity_poly.pdbx_strand_id
1 'polypeptide(L)'
;MNKKLTRREALSTAAKVAAGAVIAGAIAGVGGYFAGKAVAPTVTKTVPTTVTVAAPKTTITREVTKTVTVTPPTPTTFVLPSEEEMRRRIKEELAKASIDWKQFAGKEIVISSPTHPFLDALKPLIPLFEDLTGIRVRVEELTEAEWNQKVPTVLASGKPTYDVVLCGPIYLWGWGSAGWLEPLDKYLDDPKLTDKEWYDFDDYLPATIKVSRWAAKPGAPEGKGPLWMIPIMVETYLLAYRKDFFDKWGLTVPDTWEELLDTVKKVKKKLKEEGLYGKIYPLTLRGTRLFITVAAYTAVLPAYGARDLDKNLVPLYDSKEFIEANKIYVEIIKEGCPPPSTFFSINWYNVLDDMAAGLYTMTIDCDFFAATWENPKKSKVAGKLAYAPVPKGP
;
A
#
# COMPACT_ATOMS: atom_id res chain seq x y z
N MET A 1 -32.39 -7.39 -40.38
CA MET A 1 -31.22 -8.27 -40.55
C MET A 1 -30.54 -8.42 -39.17
N ASN A 2 -31.00 -9.37 -38.36
CA ASN A 2 -30.44 -9.64 -37.03
C ASN A 2 -29.16 -10.46 -37.17
N LYS A 3 -27.98 -9.84 -37.11
CA LYS A 3 -26.72 -10.57 -36.97
C LYS A 3 -26.71 -11.22 -35.58
N LYS A 4 -26.86 -12.55 -35.54
CA LYS A 4 -26.65 -13.35 -34.34
C LYS A 4 -25.16 -13.29 -33.99
N LEU A 5 -24.82 -12.56 -32.93
CA LEU A 5 -23.50 -12.62 -32.30
C LEU A 5 -23.25 -14.06 -31.82
N THR A 6 -22.12 -14.63 -32.22
CA THR A 6 -21.73 -15.97 -31.77
C THR A 6 -21.37 -15.93 -30.27
N ARG A 7 -21.50 -17.05 -29.56
CA ARG A 7 -21.17 -17.15 -28.12
C ARG A 7 -19.74 -16.68 -27.81
N ARG A 8 -18.80 -16.87 -28.74
CA ARG A 8 -17.40 -16.41 -28.64
C ARG A 8 -17.28 -14.88 -28.78
N GLU A 9 -18.05 -14.25 -29.66
CA GLU A 9 -18.09 -12.80 -29.80
C GLU A 9 -18.82 -12.13 -28.63
N ALA A 10 -19.86 -12.76 -28.09
CA ALA A 10 -20.56 -12.29 -26.89
C ALA A 10 -19.65 -12.34 -25.65
N LEU A 11 -18.88 -13.43 -25.47
CA LEU A 11 -17.90 -13.56 -24.39
C LEU A 11 -16.72 -12.59 -24.56
N SER A 12 -16.23 -12.39 -25.78
CA SER A 12 -15.18 -11.40 -26.08
C SER A 12 -15.64 -9.96 -25.81
N THR A 13 -16.88 -9.63 -26.18
CA THR A 13 -17.46 -8.30 -25.95
C THR A 13 -17.73 -8.08 -24.47
N ALA A 14 -18.26 -9.08 -23.76
CA ALA A 14 -18.47 -9.00 -22.31
C ALA A 14 -17.14 -8.89 -21.54
N ALA A 15 -16.09 -9.61 -21.96
CA ALA A 15 -14.76 -9.49 -21.37
C ALA A 15 -14.13 -8.10 -21.63
N LYS A 16 -14.31 -7.52 -22.83
CA LYS A 16 -13.86 -6.16 -23.15
C LYS A 16 -14.59 -5.09 -22.33
N VAL A 17 -15.90 -5.22 -22.17
CA VAL A 17 -16.71 -4.28 -21.37
C VAL A 17 -16.38 -4.41 -19.88
N ALA A 18 -16.18 -5.63 -19.37
CA ALA A 18 -15.77 -5.86 -17.99
C ALA A 18 -14.35 -5.34 -17.71
N ALA A 19 -13.39 -5.57 -18.62
CA ALA A 19 -12.04 -5.03 -18.51
C ALA A 19 -12.03 -3.49 -18.50
N GLY A 20 -12.75 -2.84 -19.41
CA GLY A 20 -12.84 -1.37 -19.45
C GLY A 20 -13.47 -0.74 -18.21
N ALA A 21 -14.48 -1.41 -17.62
CA ALA A 21 -15.13 -0.96 -16.38
C ALA A 21 -14.21 -1.10 -15.14
N VAL A 22 -13.40 -2.17 -15.08
CA VAL A 22 -12.45 -2.42 -13.98
C VAL A 22 -11.26 -1.46 -14.04
N ILE A 23 -10.69 -1.23 -15.23
CA ILE A 23 -9.63 -0.24 -15.48
C ILE A 23 -10.08 1.15 -15.04
N ALA A 24 -11.24 1.59 -15.53
CA ALA A 24 -11.78 2.90 -15.18
C ALA A 24 -12.05 3.02 -13.67
N GLY A 25 -12.46 1.93 -13.01
CA GLY A 25 -12.77 1.90 -11.58
C GLY A 25 -11.58 1.87 -10.63
N ALA A 26 -10.44 1.29 -11.03
CA ALA A 26 -9.18 1.29 -10.28
C ALA A 26 -8.41 2.61 -10.46
N ILE A 27 -8.39 3.12 -11.69
CA ILE A 27 -7.62 4.31 -12.06
C ILE A 27 -8.34 5.59 -11.60
N ALA A 28 -9.67 5.69 -11.71
CA ALA A 28 -10.43 6.86 -11.24
C ALA A 28 -10.33 7.12 -9.72
N GLY A 29 -10.03 6.09 -8.92
CA GLY A 29 -9.82 6.24 -7.48
C GLY A 29 -8.55 7.04 -7.14
N VAL A 30 -7.50 6.90 -7.95
CA VAL A 30 -6.23 7.65 -7.78
C VAL A 30 -6.35 9.07 -8.34
N GLY A 31 -7.03 9.24 -9.48
CA GLY A 31 -7.21 10.55 -10.11
C GLY A 31 -8.16 11.50 -9.37
N GLY A 32 -9.21 10.98 -8.70
CA GLY A 32 -10.18 11.78 -7.94
C GLY A 32 -9.59 12.47 -6.70
N TYR A 33 -8.51 11.92 -6.14
CA TYR A 33 -7.87 12.41 -4.91
C TYR A 33 -7.21 13.80 -5.07
N PHE A 34 -6.62 14.09 -6.22
CA PHE A 34 -5.93 15.37 -6.45
C PHE A 34 -6.87 16.53 -6.83
N ALA A 35 -8.14 16.25 -7.12
CA ALA A 35 -9.10 17.24 -7.61
C ALA A 35 -9.85 18.01 -6.51
N GLY A 36 -9.80 17.56 -5.25
CA GLY A 36 -10.81 17.94 -4.24
C GLY A 36 -10.38 18.75 -3.01
N LYS A 37 -9.10 19.12 -2.82
CA LYS A 37 -8.67 19.79 -1.57
C LYS A 37 -8.52 21.30 -1.69
N ALA A 38 -9.04 22.00 -0.68
CA ALA A 38 -8.71 23.37 -0.36
C ALA A 38 -7.21 23.49 -0.01
N VAL A 39 -6.62 24.62 -0.39
CA VAL A 39 -5.21 24.97 -0.25
C VAL A 39 -4.77 24.87 1.22
N ALA A 40 -3.79 24.01 1.52
CA ALA A 40 -3.08 24.06 2.80
C ALA A 40 -2.26 25.37 2.87
N PRO A 41 -2.17 26.04 4.03
CA PRO A 41 -1.40 27.28 4.15
C PRO A 41 0.09 27.03 3.88
N THR A 42 0.76 28.03 3.30
CA THR A 42 2.20 28.01 3.02
C THR A 42 2.99 27.72 4.29
N VAL A 43 3.74 26.61 4.31
CA VAL A 43 4.65 26.28 5.41
C VAL A 43 6.06 26.74 5.06
N THR A 44 6.58 27.70 5.82
CA THR A 44 8.01 28.07 5.76
C THR A 44 8.77 27.17 6.72
N LYS A 45 9.74 26.39 6.20
CA LYS A 45 10.61 25.55 7.05
C LYS A 45 12.07 25.97 6.87
N THR A 46 12.71 26.34 7.96
CA THR A 46 14.15 26.69 7.99
C THR A 46 14.94 25.41 8.27
N VAL A 47 15.86 25.05 7.37
CA VAL A 47 16.75 23.89 7.56
C VAL A 47 18.20 24.37 7.51
N PRO A 48 18.97 24.30 8.62
CA PRO A 48 20.40 24.55 8.58
C PRO A 48 21.11 23.38 7.88
N THR A 49 21.96 23.67 6.90
CA THR A 49 22.81 22.66 6.26
C THR A 49 24.27 23.08 6.36
N THR A 50 25.10 22.21 6.94
CA THR A 50 26.55 22.41 7.06
C THR A 50 27.24 21.84 5.84
N VAL A 51 27.99 22.68 5.11
CA VAL A 51 28.84 22.22 4.00
C VAL A 51 30.31 22.36 4.42
N THR A 52 31.00 21.24 4.52
CA THR A 52 32.44 21.19 4.80
C THR A 52 33.20 20.97 3.50
N VAL A 53 34.03 21.93 3.08
CA VAL A 53 34.94 21.76 1.95
C VAL A 53 36.35 21.61 2.50
N ALA A 54 36.99 20.46 2.21
CA ALA A 54 38.35 20.20 2.65
C ALA A 54 39.36 20.82 1.67
N ALA A 55 40.10 21.83 2.12
CA ALA A 55 41.37 22.26 1.53
C ALA A 55 42.41 22.43 2.66
N PRO A 56 43.71 22.18 2.41
CA PRO A 56 44.69 22.11 3.47
C PRO A 56 44.98 23.51 4.00
N LYS A 57 44.68 23.71 5.29
CA LYS A 57 44.91 24.93 6.09
C LYS A 57 43.96 26.09 5.78
N THR A 58 42.70 25.97 6.19
CA THR A 58 41.88 26.96 6.95
C THR A 58 40.42 26.48 6.90
N THR A 59 39.81 26.14 8.03
CA THR A 59 38.38 25.76 8.09
C THR A 59 37.53 27.03 8.08
N ILE A 60 36.74 27.24 7.02
CA ILE A 60 35.73 28.31 6.96
C ILE A 60 34.36 27.67 7.11
N THR A 61 33.71 27.90 8.25
CA THR A 61 32.31 27.50 8.47
C THR A 61 31.40 28.59 7.93
N ARG A 62 30.44 28.23 7.07
CA ARG A 62 29.44 29.17 6.56
C ARG A 62 28.04 28.58 6.75
N GLU A 63 27.19 29.25 7.51
CA GLU A 63 25.76 28.94 7.55
C GLU A 63 25.13 29.35 6.23
N VAL A 64 24.48 28.41 5.54
CA VAL A 64 23.69 28.69 4.34
C VAL A 64 22.22 28.50 4.68
N THR A 65 21.48 29.61 4.79
CA THR A 65 20.03 29.58 4.95
C THR A 65 19.39 29.39 3.58
N LYS A 66 18.75 28.24 3.35
CA LYS A 66 17.97 27.97 2.13
C LYS A 66 16.47 28.08 2.46
N THR A 67 15.83 29.14 1.99
CA THR A 67 14.37 29.28 2.07
C THR A 67 13.75 28.44 0.96
N VAL A 68 13.01 27.39 1.33
CA VAL A 68 12.21 26.60 0.38
C VAL A 68 10.76 27.03 0.52
N THR A 69 10.26 27.78 -0.47
CA THR A 69 8.84 28.09 -0.59
C THR A 69 8.17 26.96 -1.35
N VAL A 70 7.41 26.10 -0.66
CA VAL A 70 6.54 25.12 -1.31
C VAL A 70 5.20 25.79 -1.59
N THR A 71 5.01 26.23 -2.83
CA THR A 71 3.69 26.65 -3.30
C THR A 71 2.87 25.39 -3.59
N PRO A 72 1.71 25.17 -2.94
CA PRO A 72 0.85 24.05 -3.30
C PRO A 72 0.45 24.17 -4.77
N PRO A 73 0.51 23.08 -5.56
CA PRO A 73 0.12 23.13 -6.96
C PRO A 73 -1.33 23.59 -7.06
N THR A 74 -1.62 24.44 -8.06
CA THR A 74 -3.01 24.73 -8.47
C THR A 74 -3.72 23.39 -8.71
N PRO A 75 -4.96 23.18 -8.22
CA PRO A 75 -5.67 21.94 -8.46
C PRO A 75 -6.01 21.84 -9.95
N THR A 76 -5.08 21.29 -10.72
CA THR A 76 -5.35 20.80 -12.06
C THR A 76 -6.19 19.57 -11.86
N THR A 77 -7.43 19.59 -12.33
CA THR A 77 -8.25 18.38 -12.45
C THR A 77 -7.49 17.41 -13.34
N PHE A 78 -6.78 16.46 -12.73
CA PHE A 78 -6.13 15.39 -13.45
C PHE A 78 -7.23 14.49 -14.02
N VAL A 79 -7.60 14.77 -15.27
CA VAL A 79 -8.48 13.91 -16.05
C VAL A 79 -7.61 12.79 -16.59
N LEU A 80 -7.91 11.58 -16.15
CA LEU A 80 -7.23 10.40 -16.64
C LEU A 80 -7.39 10.28 -18.16
N PRO A 81 -6.33 9.90 -18.89
CA PRO A 81 -6.47 9.60 -20.30
C PRO A 81 -7.45 8.44 -20.51
N SER A 82 -8.08 8.38 -21.69
CA SER A 82 -8.92 7.24 -22.05
C SER A 82 -8.10 5.94 -22.01
N GLU A 83 -8.76 4.79 -21.89
CA GLU A 83 -8.07 3.50 -21.96
C GLU A 83 -7.23 3.37 -23.24
N GLU A 84 -7.78 3.80 -24.37
CA GLU A 84 -7.08 3.79 -25.66
C GLU A 84 -5.82 4.66 -25.65
N GLU A 85 -5.91 5.86 -25.07
CA GLU A 85 -4.79 6.78 -24.96
C GLU A 85 -3.73 6.26 -23.98
N MET A 86 -4.12 5.65 -22.86
CA MET A 86 -3.17 4.98 -21.95
C MET A 86 -2.45 3.83 -22.65
N ARG A 87 -3.19 2.98 -23.38
CA ARG A 87 -2.59 1.88 -24.18
C ARG A 87 -1.60 2.41 -25.20
N ARG A 88 -1.93 3.51 -25.90
CA ARG A 88 -1.04 4.16 -26.87
C ARG A 88 0.25 4.64 -26.20
N ARG A 89 0.15 5.40 -25.11
CA ARG A 89 1.30 5.93 -24.35
C ARG A 89 2.20 4.81 -23.82
N ILE A 90 1.62 3.77 -23.25
CA ILE A 90 2.36 2.61 -22.74
C ILE A 90 3.12 1.94 -23.88
N LYS A 91 2.48 1.71 -25.03
CA LYS A 91 3.15 1.12 -26.20
C LYS A 91 4.29 1.99 -26.72
N GLU A 92 4.09 3.30 -26.80
CA GLU A 92 5.12 4.26 -27.23
C GLU A 92 6.31 4.28 -26.27
N GLU A 93 6.07 4.18 -24.97
CA GLU A 93 7.14 4.11 -23.97
C GLU A 93 7.93 2.80 -24.07
N LEU A 94 7.23 1.66 -24.15
CA LEU A 94 7.86 0.34 -24.26
C LEU A 94 8.67 0.18 -25.56
N ALA A 95 8.32 0.91 -26.63
CA ALA A 95 9.06 0.91 -27.89
C ALA A 95 10.41 1.64 -27.82
N LYS A 96 10.68 2.43 -26.77
CA LYS A 96 11.97 3.10 -26.57
C LYS A 96 13.04 2.19 -26.00
N ALA A 97 12.64 1.09 -25.36
CA ALA A 97 13.57 0.13 -24.77
C ALA A 97 14.37 -0.60 -25.84
N SER A 98 15.69 -0.70 -25.64
CA SER A 98 16.60 -1.51 -26.46
C SER A 98 16.54 -2.99 -26.03
N ILE A 99 15.34 -3.58 -26.04
CA ILE A 99 15.09 -4.98 -25.66
C ILE A 99 14.38 -5.70 -26.81
N ASP A 100 14.80 -6.94 -27.13
CA ASP A 100 13.97 -7.84 -27.93
C ASP A 100 12.83 -8.37 -27.06
N TRP A 101 11.70 -7.67 -27.10
CA TRP A 101 10.51 -8.03 -26.33
C TRP A 101 9.98 -9.44 -26.67
N LYS A 102 10.24 -9.95 -27.88
CA LYS A 102 9.73 -11.26 -28.36
C LYS A 102 10.72 -12.41 -28.14
N GLN A 103 11.87 -12.18 -27.50
CA GLN A 103 12.91 -13.19 -27.31
C GLN A 103 12.43 -14.48 -26.58
N PHE A 104 11.34 -14.39 -25.80
CA PHE A 104 10.70 -15.51 -25.12
C PHE A 104 9.26 -15.79 -25.60
N ALA A 105 8.91 -15.38 -26.82
CA ALA A 105 7.58 -15.61 -27.37
C ALA A 105 7.21 -17.11 -27.37
N GLY A 106 5.96 -17.42 -27.06
CA GLY A 106 5.44 -18.79 -26.95
C GLY A 106 5.66 -19.45 -25.58
N LYS A 107 6.33 -18.77 -24.64
CA LYS A 107 6.38 -19.20 -23.23
C LYS A 107 5.10 -18.82 -22.49
N GLU A 108 4.95 -19.38 -21.29
CA GLU A 108 3.86 -19.07 -20.37
C GLU A 108 4.47 -18.82 -18.98
N ILE A 109 3.93 -17.84 -18.26
CA ILE A 109 4.26 -17.58 -16.86
C ILE A 109 3.01 -17.68 -15.99
N VAL A 110 3.21 -18.16 -14.76
CA VAL A 110 2.17 -18.26 -13.74
C VAL A 110 2.44 -17.26 -12.63
N ILE A 111 1.51 -16.34 -12.44
CA ILE A 111 1.55 -15.33 -11.37
C ILE A 111 0.61 -15.80 -10.25
N SER A 112 1.12 -15.95 -9.03
CA SER A 112 0.30 -16.18 -7.84
C SER A 112 0.19 -14.90 -7.01
N SER A 113 -1.04 -14.47 -6.75
CA SER A 113 -1.32 -13.29 -5.93
C SER A 113 -2.58 -13.52 -5.10
N PRO A 114 -2.67 -12.98 -3.87
CA PRO A 114 -3.97 -12.81 -3.23
C PRO A 114 -4.82 -11.83 -4.06
N THR A 115 -6.13 -11.89 -3.88
CA THR A 115 -7.04 -10.80 -4.30
C THR A 115 -6.56 -9.50 -3.68
N HIS A 116 -6.28 -8.50 -4.51
CA HIS A 116 -5.70 -7.24 -4.08
C HIS A 116 -5.99 -6.14 -5.11
N PRO A 117 -6.22 -4.87 -4.72
CA PRO A 117 -6.42 -3.77 -5.67
C PRO A 117 -5.27 -3.60 -6.67
N PHE A 118 -4.04 -3.94 -6.26
CA PHE A 118 -2.90 -4.04 -7.17
C PHE A 118 -3.17 -5.03 -8.30
N LEU A 119 -3.60 -6.25 -7.98
CA LEU A 119 -3.86 -7.28 -8.98
C LEU A 119 -5.00 -6.85 -9.91
N ASP A 120 -6.02 -6.17 -9.39
CA ASP A 120 -7.10 -5.60 -10.19
C ASP A 120 -6.62 -4.50 -11.15
N ALA A 121 -5.60 -3.73 -10.75
CA ALA A 121 -4.93 -2.77 -11.63
C ALA A 121 -4.00 -3.45 -12.65
N LEU A 122 -3.42 -4.61 -12.33
CA LEU A 122 -2.51 -5.35 -13.20
C LEU A 122 -3.24 -6.15 -14.29
N LYS A 123 -4.32 -6.86 -13.94
CA LYS A 123 -5.08 -7.74 -14.84
C LYS A 123 -5.36 -7.13 -16.23
N PRO A 124 -5.76 -5.86 -16.34
CA PRO A 124 -6.09 -5.28 -17.64
C PRO A 124 -4.87 -4.89 -18.49
N LEU A 125 -3.68 -4.84 -17.88
CA LEU A 125 -2.39 -4.63 -18.55
C LEU A 125 -1.81 -5.94 -19.09
N ILE A 126 -2.28 -7.10 -18.60
CA ILE A 126 -1.82 -8.41 -19.06
C ILE A 126 -1.91 -8.55 -20.58
N PRO A 127 -3.02 -8.22 -21.27
CA PRO A 127 -3.08 -8.34 -22.73
C PRO A 127 -2.04 -7.48 -23.47
N LEU A 128 -1.62 -6.33 -22.89
CA LEU A 128 -0.55 -5.52 -23.48
C LEU A 128 0.80 -6.22 -23.34
N PHE A 129 1.06 -6.82 -22.19
CA PHE A 129 2.26 -7.61 -21.96
C PHE A 129 2.31 -8.84 -22.90
N GLU A 130 1.20 -9.56 -23.06
CA GLU A 130 1.13 -10.70 -23.98
C GLU A 130 1.32 -10.28 -25.45
N ASP A 131 0.68 -9.17 -25.87
CA ASP A 131 0.85 -8.60 -27.22
C ASP A 131 2.28 -8.13 -27.48
N LEU A 132 2.93 -7.52 -26.48
CA LEU A 132 4.31 -7.05 -26.58
C LEU A 132 5.30 -8.21 -26.62
N THR A 133 5.15 -9.20 -25.74
CA THR A 133 6.20 -10.21 -25.49
C THR A 133 5.93 -11.55 -26.16
N GLY A 134 4.67 -11.84 -26.48
CA GLY A 134 4.24 -13.17 -26.93
C GLY A 134 4.28 -14.24 -25.84
N ILE A 135 4.52 -13.84 -24.58
CA ILE A 135 4.43 -14.71 -23.41
C ILE A 135 2.98 -14.74 -22.95
N ARG A 136 2.43 -15.92 -22.64
CA ARG A 136 1.11 -16.04 -22.01
C ARG A 136 1.20 -15.85 -20.51
N VAL A 137 0.20 -15.21 -19.91
CA VAL A 137 0.13 -15.01 -18.47
C VAL A 137 -1.06 -15.75 -17.89
N ARG A 138 -0.80 -16.65 -16.96
CA ARG A 138 -1.82 -17.29 -16.13
C ARG A 138 -1.78 -16.68 -14.74
N VAL A 139 -2.88 -16.10 -14.30
CA VAL A 139 -3.01 -15.60 -12.92
C VAL A 139 -3.73 -16.64 -12.08
N GLU A 140 -3.11 -17.04 -10.98
CA GLU A 140 -3.77 -17.72 -9.88
C GLU A 140 -4.07 -16.72 -8.77
N GLU A 141 -5.33 -16.34 -8.69
CA GLU A 141 -5.85 -15.46 -7.66
C GLU A 141 -6.58 -16.28 -6.60
N LEU A 142 -6.25 -16.04 -5.33
CA LEU A 142 -6.86 -16.68 -4.18
C LEU A 142 -7.26 -15.62 -3.16
N THR A 143 -8.16 -15.94 -2.23
CA THR A 143 -8.31 -15.07 -1.06
C THR A 143 -6.99 -15.03 -0.30
N GLU A 144 -6.71 -13.94 0.43
CA GLU A 144 -5.46 -13.80 1.16
C GLU A 144 -5.24 -14.94 2.18
N ALA A 145 -6.31 -15.45 2.80
CA ALA A 145 -6.23 -16.57 3.73
C ALA A 145 -5.79 -17.87 3.01
N GLU A 146 -6.41 -18.21 1.88
CA GLU A 146 -6.05 -19.38 1.07
C GLU A 146 -4.64 -19.25 0.48
N TRP A 147 -4.29 -18.05 0.01
CA TRP A 147 -2.99 -17.75 -0.56
C TRP A 147 -1.86 -17.95 0.47
N ASN A 148 -2.02 -17.40 1.68
CA ASN A 148 -1.05 -17.55 2.77
C ASN A 148 -0.89 -18.99 3.25
N GLN A 149 -1.88 -19.87 3.02
CA GLN A 149 -1.76 -21.30 3.30
C GLN A 149 -1.09 -22.05 2.14
N LYS A 150 -1.53 -21.81 0.90
CA LYS A 150 -1.12 -22.60 -0.26
C LYS A 150 0.29 -22.26 -0.73
N VAL A 151 0.64 -20.97 -0.84
CA VAL A 151 1.90 -20.54 -1.47
C VAL A 151 3.13 -21.06 -0.72
N PRO A 152 3.24 -20.95 0.62
CA PRO A 152 4.37 -21.53 1.34
C PRO A 152 4.52 -23.04 1.13
N THR A 153 3.42 -23.80 1.10
CA THR A 153 3.47 -25.25 0.84
C THR A 153 4.00 -25.56 -0.56
N VAL A 154 3.57 -24.78 -1.56
CA VAL A 154 4.02 -24.94 -2.94
C VAL A 154 5.51 -24.60 -3.06
N LEU A 155 5.94 -23.46 -2.52
CA LEU A 155 7.35 -23.03 -2.55
C LEU A 155 8.25 -24.04 -1.82
N ALA A 156 7.83 -24.52 -0.65
CA ALA A 156 8.55 -25.54 0.11
C ALA A 156 8.69 -26.89 -0.61
N SER A 157 7.79 -27.20 -1.56
CA SER A 157 7.84 -28.45 -2.30
C SER A 157 9.00 -28.54 -3.30
N GLY A 158 9.63 -27.40 -3.62
CA GLY A 158 10.68 -27.30 -4.64
C GLY A 158 10.18 -27.54 -6.07
N LYS A 159 8.85 -27.65 -6.28
CA LYS A 159 8.27 -27.80 -7.62
C LYS A 159 7.90 -26.42 -8.17
N PRO A 160 8.42 -26.05 -9.35
CA PRO A 160 8.11 -24.75 -9.94
C PRO A 160 6.69 -24.78 -10.52
N THR A 161 5.71 -24.30 -9.76
CA THR A 161 4.34 -24.07 -10.27
C THR A 161 4.01 -22.59 -10.44
N TYR A 162 4.74 -21.70 -9.79
CA TYR A 162 4.63 -20.25 -9.91
C TYR A 162 5.96 -19.68 -10.38
N ASP A 163 5.91 -18.82 -11.39
CA ASP A 163 7.07 -18.08 -11.90
C ASP A 163 7.20 -16.73 -11.20
N VAL A 164 6.06 -16.13 -10.82
CA VAL A 164 5.98 -14.86 -10.09
C VAL A 164 5.04 -15.03 -8.92
N VAL A 165 5.45 -14.57 -7.75
CA VAL A 165 4.59 -14.51 -6.55
C VAL A 165 4.54 -13.08 -6.06
N LEU A 166 3.37 -12.61 -5.63
CA LEU A 166 3.31 -11.38 -4.84
C LEU A 166 4.21 -11.56 -3.61
N CYS A 167 5.13 -10.63 -3.41
CA CYS A 167 6.08 -10.68 -2.32
C CYS A 167 6.22 -9.29 -1.69
N GLY A 168 6.51 -9.28 -0.39
CA GLY A 168 6.85 -8.09 0.37
C GLY A 168 7.88 -8.45 1.43
N PRO A 169 8.43 -7.46 2.16
CA PRO A 169 9.49 -7.70 3.17
C PRO A 169 9.10 -8.80 4.16
N ILE A 170 7.82 -8.81 4.52
CA ILE A 170 7.23 -9.72 5.49
C ILE A 170 7.28 -11.20 5.07
N TYR A 171 7.26 -11.47 3.76
CA TYR A 171 7.38 -12.81 3.18
C TYR A 171 8.83 -13.13 2.81
N LEU A 172 9.54 -12.13 2.26
CA LEU A 172 10.94 -12.23 1.89
C LEU A 172 11.80 -12.77 3.03
N TRP A 173 11.61 -12.29 4.26
CA TRP A 173 12.44 -12.71 5.38
C TRP A 173 12.34 -14.20 5.72
N GLY A 174 11.18 -14.82 5.47
CA GLY A 174 11.01 -16.27 5.59
C GLY A 174 11.47 -17.01 4.34
N TRP A 175 10.99 -16.59 3.17
CA TRP A 175 11.16 -17.31 1.91
C TRP A 175 12.58 -17.20 1.34
N GLY A 176 13.22 -16.03 1.47
CA GLY A 176 14.60 -15.82 1.07
C GLY A 176 15.57 -16.69 1.86
N SER A 177 15.42 -16.76 3.19
CA SER A 177 16.23 -17.65 4.04
C SER A 177 16.02 -19.14 3.77
N ALA A 178 14.83 -19.51 3.30
CA ALA A 178 14.52 -20.89 2.91
C ALA A 178 15.00 -21.25 1.49
N GLY A 179 15.54 -20.30 0.73
CA GLY A 179 15.98 -20.50 -0.65
C GLY A 179 14.84 -20.69 -1.65
N TRP A 180 13.65 -20.15 -1.35
CA TRP A 180 12.46 -20.30 -2.18
C TRP A 180 12.30 -19.21 -3.24
N LEU A 181 13.12 -18.15 -3.16
CA LEU A 181 13.11 -17.02 -4.07
C LEU A 181 14.40 -17.01 -4.89
N GLU A 182 14.34 -16.39 -6.07
CA GLU A 182 15.48 -16.20 -6.96
C GLU A 182 16.05 -14.78 -6.79
N PRO A 183 17.36 -14.62 -6.56
CA PRO A 183 18.03 -13.33 -6.67
C PRO A 183 17.88 -12.70 -8.06
N LEU A 184 17.51 -11.42 -8.12
CA LEU A 184 17.14 -10.74 -9.37
C LEU A 184 18.29 -9.96 -10.01
N ASP A 185 19.40 -9.73 -9.29
CA ASP A 185 20.51 -8.90 -9.79
C ASP A 185 21.02 -9.38 -11.15
N LYS A 186 21.12 -10.70 -11.36
CA LYS A 186 21.59 -11.29 -12.62
C LYS A 186 20.74 -10.92 -13.84
N TYR A 187 19.44 -10.65 -13.64
CA TYR A 187 18.53 -10.25 -14.72
C TYR A 187 18.58 -8.75 -14.98
N LEU A 188 18.74 -7.96 -13.91
CA LEU A 188 18.92 -6.52 -13.98
C LEU A 188 20.26 -6.15 -14.63
N ASP A 189 21.31 -6.94 -14.38
CA ASP A 189 22.66 -6.73 -14.89
C ASP A 189 22.90 -7.27 -16.30
N ASP A 190 21.99 -8.09 -16.84
CA ASP A 190 22.09 -8.61 -18.21
C ASP A 190 21.47 -7.62 -19.22
N PRO A 191 22.28 -6.96 -20.07
CA PRO A 191 21.77 -6.01 -21.06
C PRO A 191 20.89 -6.65 -22.14
N LYS A 192 20.87 -7.99 -22.26
CA LYS A 192 19.94 -8.70 -23.16
C LYS A 192 18.54 -8.79 -22.56
N LEU A 193 18.43 -8.71 -21.23
CA LEU A 193 17.18 -8.86 -20.49
C LEU A 193 16.66 -7.51 -19.98
N THR A 194 17.55 -6.59 -19.64
CA THR A 194 17.19 -5.28 -19.10
C THR A 194 18.00 -4.16 -19.78
N ASP A 195 17.30 -3.26 -20.46
CA ASP A 195 17.84 -1.95 -20.82
C ASP A 195 17.82 -1.05 -19.58
N LYS A 196 18.98 -0.85 -18.95
CA LYS A 196 19.10 -0.12 -17.69
C LYS A 196 18.76 1.36 -17.80
N GLU A 197 19.11 1.99 -18.94
CA GLU A 197 18.85 3.40 -19.16
C GLU A 197 17.35 3.65 -19.34
N TRP A 198 16.66 2.72 -20.01
CA TRP A 198 15.21 2.79 -20.18
C TRP A 198 14.44 2.37 -18.92
N TYR A 199 14.87 1.31 -18.23
CA TYR A 199 14.18 0.78 -17.06
C TYR A 199 14.32 1.69 -15.83
N ASP A 200 15.40 2.49 -15.78
CA ASP A 200 15.66 3.50 -14.75
C ASP A 200 15.42 2.99 -13.33
N PHE A 201 16.19 1.97 -12.93
CA PHE A 201 16.05 1.33 -11.63
C PHE A 201 16.27 2.29 -10.44
N ASP A 202 16.97 3.40 -10.66
CA ASP A 202 17.22 4.40 -9.63
C ASP A 202 16.02 5.34 -9.40
N ASP A 203 14.97 5.28 -10.23
CA ASP A 203 13.71 6.02 -10.03
C ASP A 203 12.86 5.42 -8.89
N TYR A 204 13.16 4.20 -8.44
CA TYR A 204 12.51 3.63 -7.26
C TYR A 204 12.89 4.40 -5.99
N LEU A 205 11.91 4.55 -5.09
CA LEU A 205 12.16 5.15 -3.78
C LEU A 205 13.28 4.40 -3.03
N PRO A 206 14.31 5.08 -2.50
CA PRO A 206 15.44 4.39 -1.87
C PRO A 206 15.05 3.43 -0.74
N ALA A 207 13.99 3.74 0.00
CA ALA A 207 13.48 2.87 1.06
C ALA A 207 12.94 1.53 0.52
N THR A 208 12.29 1.51 -0.64
CA THR A 208 11.72 0.29 -1.23
C THR A 208 12.81 -0.62 -1.77
N ILE A 209 13.86 -0.04 -2.37
CA ILE A 209 15.05 -0.79 -2.78
C ILE A 209 15.78 -1.36 -1.57
N LYS A 210 15.92 -0.57 -0.50
CA LYS A 210 16.56 -1.02 0.74
C LYS A 210 15.90 -2.27 1.30
N VAL A 211 14.57 -2.29 1.45
CA VAL A 211 13.84 -3.47 1.98
C VAL A 211 13.82 -4.66 1.01
N SER A 212 14.03 -4.40 -0.29
CA SER A 212 14.11 -5.44 -1.33
C SER A 212 15.47 -6.12 -1.41
N ARG A 213 16.49 -5.55 -0.76
CA ARG A 213 17.85 -6.11 -0.67
C ARG A 213 18.11 -6.68 0.70
N TRP A 214 18.43 -7.96 0.76
CA TRP A 214 18.68 -8.63 2.04
C TRP A 214 19.65 -9.80 1.91
N ALA A 215 20.40 -10.10 2.96
CA ALA A 215 21.40 -11.17 2.95
C ALA A 215 20.78 -12.58 3.11
N ALA A 216 19.44 -12.69 3.15
CA ALA A 216 18.73 -13.95 3.40
C ALA A 216 19.12 -14.65 4.71
N LYS A 217 19.60 -13.90 5.70
CA LYS A 217 20.04 -14.43 7.00
C LYS A 217 19.28 -13.75 8.12
N PRO A 218 18.62 -14.50 9.04
CA PRO A 218 17.97 -13.93 10.20
C PRO A 218 18.88 -12.97 10.96
N GLY A 219 18.35 -11.78 11.28
CA GLY A 219 19.10 -10.72 11.96
C GLY A 219 20.02 -9.87 11.08
N ALA A 220 20.18 -10.19 9.79
CA ALA A 220 20.91 -9.32 8.88
C ALA A 220 20.12 -8.02 8.62
N PRO A 221 20.80 -6.86 8.53
CA PRO A 221 20.13 -5.61 8.16
C PRO A 221 19.63 -5.66 6.72
N GLU A 222 18.49 -5.02 6.48
CA GLU A 222 18.01 -4.64 5.15
C GLU A 222 19.01 -3.72 4.41
N GLY A 223 18.94 -3.70 3.09
CA GLY A 223 19.77 -2.88 2.21
C GLY A 223 21.10 -3.51 1.82
N LYS A 224 21.41 -4.73 2.28
CA LYS A 224 22.63 -5.46 1.93
C LYS A 224 22.29 -6.81 1.31
N GLY A 225 23.09 -7.22 0.32
CA GLY A 225 22.91 -8.51 -0.36
C GLY A 225 22.10 -8.38 -1.65
N PRO A 226 21.69 -9.54 -2.23
CA PRO A 226 20.97 -9.57 -3.48
C PRO A 226 19.61 -8.89 -3.40
N LEU A 227 19.13 -8.46 -4.55
CA LEU A 227 17.76 -7.99 -4.78
C LEU A 227 16.84 -9.20 -4.90
N TRP A 228 15.76 -9.23 -4.13
CA TRP A 228 14.83 -10.37 -4.11
C TRP A 228 13.45 -10.07 -4.66
N MET A 229 13.09 -8.79 -4.75
CA MET A 229 11.77 -8.35 -5.20
C MET A 229 11.88 -7.02 -5.95
N ILE A 230 11.00 -6.80 -6.91
CA ILE A 230 10.85 -5.51 -7.60
C ILE A 230 9.66 -4.78 -6.96
N PRO A 231 9.87 -3.58 -6.39
CA PRO A 231 8.78 -2.80 -5.82
C PRO A 231 7.73 -2.47 -6.89
N ILE A 232 6.46 -2.75 -6.59
CA ILE A 232 5.34 -2.43 -7.49
C ILE A 232 4.27 -1.57 -6.81
N MET A 233 4.24 -1.59 -5.48
CA MET A 233 3.38 -0.79 -4.63
C MET A 233 4.14 -0.48 -3.35
N VAL A 234 3.88 0.71 -2.80
CA VAL A 234 4.28 1.11 -1.46
C VAL A 234 3.01 1.41 -0.70
N GLU A 235 2.93 0.91 0.53
CA GLU A 235 1.86 1.29 1.44
C GLU A 235 2.44 1.99 2.67
N THR A 236 1.65 2.90 3.22
CA THR A 236 1.85 3.45 4.56
C THR A 236 0.53 3.42 5.32
N TYR A 237 0.61 3.44 6.65
CA TYR A 237 -0.57 3.56 7.49
C TYR A 237 -0.82 5.02 7.84
N LEU A 238 -2.10 5.38 7.90
CA LEU A 238 -2.55 6.73 8.24
C LEU A 238 -3.82 6.67 9.10
N LEU A 239 -4.06 7.73 9.88
CA LEU A 239 -5.33 7.92 10.56
C LEU A 239 -6.30 8.56 9.56
N ALA A 240 -7.28 7.79 9.09
CA ALA A 240 -8.42 8.31 8.34
C ALA A 240 -9.56 8.60 9.31
N TYR A 241 -10.21 9.76 9.17
CA TYR A 241 -11.30 10.16 10.04
C TYR A 241 -12.39 10.95 9.30
N ARG A 242 -13.62 10.87 9.81
CA ARG A 242 -14.80 11.58 9.31
C ARG A 242 -14.74 13.05 9.75
N LYS A 243 -14.22 13.89 8.86
CA LYS A 243 -14.10 15.33 9.08
C LYS A 243 -15.44 15.98 9.42
N ASP A 244 -16.53 15.55 8.78
CA ASP A 244 -17.87 16.05 9.04
C ASP A 244 -18.36 15.78 10.48
N PHE A 245 -18.01 14.62 11.06
CA PHE A 245 -18.28 14.36 12.47
C PHE A 245 -17.35 15.16 13.40
N PHE A 246 -16.07 15.28 13.05
CA PHE A 246 -15.11 16.05 13.83
C PHE A 246 -15.48 17.53 13.91
N ASP A 247 -15.81 18.15 12.77
CA ASP A 247 -16.25 19.54 12.69
C ASP A 247 -17.55 19.75 13.47
N LYS A 248 -18.54 18.86 13.28
CA LYS A 248 -19.84 18.93 13.97
C LYS A 248 -19.69 18.91 15.49
N TRP A 249 -18.77 18.09 16.00
CA TRP A 249 -18.59 17.86 17.43
C TRP A 249 -17.45 18.70 18.04
N GLY A 250 -16.78 19.54 17.25
CA GLY A 250 -15.64 20.34 17.69
C GLY A 250 -14.47 19.48 18.18
N LEU A 251 -14.23 18.34 17.55
CA LEU A 251 -13.13 17.43 17.90
C LEU A 251 -11.84 17.83 17.19
N THR A 252 -10.73 17.69 17.91
CA THR A 252 -9.38 17.82 17.37
C THR A 252 -8.86 16.45 16.91
N VAL A 253 -8.01 16.46 15.88
CA VAL A 253 -7.29 15.25 15.46
C VAL A 253 -6.29 14.89 16.57
N PRO A 254 -6.25 13.62 17.04
CA PRO A 254 -5.32 13.22 18.09
C PRO A 254 -3.88 13.16 17.57
N ASP A 255 -2.93 13.74 18.31
CA ASP A 255 -1.49 13.67 18.01
C ASP A 255 -0.81 12.49 18.72
N THR A 256 -1.38 11.98 19.83
CA THR A 256 -0.86 10.81 20.57
C THR A 256 -1.85 9.66 20.68
N TRP A 257 -1.37 8.45 21.00
CA TRP A 257 -2.22 7.27 21.22
C TRP A 257 -3.17 7.44 22.42
N GLU A 258 -2.74 8.15 23.47
CA GLU A 258 -3.59 8.54 24.60
C GLU A 258 -4.71 9.49 24.16
N GLU A 259 -4.37 10.50 23.35
CA GLU A 259 -5.36 11.41 22.77
C GLU A 259 -6.33 10.69 21.83
N LEU A 260 -5.86 9.66 21.11
CA LEU A 260 -6.72 8.82 20.28
C LEU A 260 -7.72 8.05 21.14
N LEU A 261 -7.31 7.46 22.27
CA LEU A 261 -8.22 6.80 23.20
C LEU A 261 -9.28 7.76 23.73
N ASP A 262 -8.88 8.97 24.13
CA ASP A 262 -9.80 10.01 24.60
C ASP A 262 -10.76 10.47 23.50
N THR A 263 -10.26 10.62 22.28
CA THR A 263 -11.06 10.97 21.10
C THR A 263 -12.07 9.87 20.79
N VAL A 264 -11.66 8.61 20.81
CA VAL A 264 -12.53 7.44 20.66
C VAL A 264 -13.65 7.44 21.70
N LYS A 265 -13.35 7.68 22.97
CA LYS A 265 -14.35 7.77 24.06
C LYS A 265 -15.32 8.94 23.83
N LYS A 266 -14.82 10.12 23.42
CA LYS A 266 -15.65 11.30 23.10
C LYS A 266 -16.59 11.02 21.92
N VAL A 267 -16.08 10.43 20.84
CA VAL A 267 -16.88 10.03 19.68
C VAL A 267 -17.94 9.01 20.08
N LYS A 268 -17.60 7.99 20.86
CA LYS A 268 -18.56 7.00 21.37
C LYS A 268 -19.70 7.66 22.13
N LYS A 269 -19.38 8.62 23.01
CA LYS A 269 -20.37 9.40 23.76
C LYS A 269 -21.28 10.19 22.80
N LYS A 270 -20.71 10.90 21.83
CA LYS A 270 -21.46 11.68 20.84
C LYS A 270 -22.38 10.82 19.97
N LEU A 271 -21.89 9.66 19.51
CA LEU A 271 -22.71 8.69 18.79
C LEU A 271 -23.88 8.18 19.63
N LYS A 272 -23.71 8.00 20.94
CA LYS A 272 -24.81 7.62 21.85
C LYS A 272 -25.80 8.77 22.06
N GLU A 273 -25.32 9.99 22.29
CA GLU A 273 -26.16 11.20 22.43
C GLU A 273 -27.07 11.40 21.20
N GLU A 274 -26.58 11.07 20.01
CA GLU A 274 -27.32 11.19 18.76
C GLU A 274 -28.08 9.91 18.33
N GLY A 275 -28.05 8.84 19.15
CA GLY A 275 -28.71 7.57 18.82
C GLY A 275 -28.14 6.84 17.60
N LEU A 276 -26.88 7.12 17.26
CA LEU A 276 -26.15 6.54 16.12
C LEU A 276 -25.27 5.34 16.52
N TYR A 277 -24.91 5.21 17.81
CA TYR A 277 -24.08 4.12 18.29
C TYR A 277 -24.74 2.75 18.05
N GLY A 278 -23.97 1.81 17.49
CA GLY A 278 -24.48 0.50 17.02
C GLY A 278 -24.87 0.46 15.55
N LYS A 279 -25.09 1.63 14.92
CA LYS A 279 -25.15 1.79 13.45
C LYS A 279 -23.82 2.31 12.90
N ILE A 280 -23.17 3.17 13.69
CA ILE A 280 -21.84 3.70 13.45
C ILE A 280 -21.01 3.45 14.71
N TYR A 281 -19.75 3.04 14.54
CA TYR A 281 -18.79 2.89 15.64
C TYR A 281 -17.67 3.92 15.56
N PRO A 282 -17.04 4.30 16.68
CA PRO A 282 -15.95 5.26 16.70
C PRO A 282 -14.79 4.88 15.77
N LEU A 283 -14.35 3.64 15.81
CA LEU A 283 -13.14 3.18 15.15
C LEU A 283 -13.38 1.81 14.50
N THR A 284 -12.73 1.53 13.38
CA THR A 284 -12.51 0.16 12.93
C THR A 284 -11.03 -0.13 12.79
N LEU A 285 -10.65 -1.34 13.17
CA LEU A 285 -9.33 -1.93 13.03
C LEU A 285 -9.52 -3.39 12.61
N ARG A 286 -8.47 -3.99 12.05
CA ARG A 286 -8.46 -5.42 11.72
C ARG A 286 -8.50 -6.25 13.01
N GLY A 287 -9.33 -7.28 13.04
CA GLY A 287 -9.54 -8.15 14.20
C GLY A 287 -9.44 -9.65 13.94
N THR A 288 -9.29 -10.08 12.68
CA THR A 288 -9.08 -11.50 12.36
C THR A 288 -7.77 -12.05 12.95
N ARG A 289 -7.67 -13.37 13.11
CA ARG A 289 -6.42 -14.07 13.46
C ARG A 289 -5.56 -14.38 12.23
N LEU A 290 -5.45 -13.39 11.34
CA LEU A 290 -4.54 -13.46 10.21
C LEU A 290 -3.32 -12.59 10.52
N PHE A 291 -2.18 -12.98 9.99
CA PHE A 291 -0.95 -12.25 10.18
C PHE A 291 -1.04 -10.78 9.71
N ILE A 292 -1.83 -10.51 8.67
CA ILE A 292 -2.05 -9.17 8.12
C ILE A 292 -2.89 -8.23 9.03
N THR A 293 -3.39 -8.72 10.16
CA THR A 293 -4.10 -7.91 11.16
C THR A 293 -3.18 -6.86 11.81
N VAL A 294 -1.86 -6.97 11.62
CA VAL A 294 -0.86 -6.09 12.23
C VAL A 294 -0.86 -4.64 11.71
N ALA A 295 -1.69 -4.22 10.75
CA ALA A 295 -1.67 -2.88 10.16
C ALA A 295 -1.48 -1.71 11.17
N ALA A 296 -2.50 -1.37 11.95
CA ALA A 296 -2.37 -0.35 13.00
C ALA A 296 -1.40 -0.75 14.13
N TYR A 297 -1.19 -2.05 14.32
CA TYR A 297 -0.28 -2.58 15.33
C TYR A 297 1.19 -2.25 15.01
N THR A 298 1.57 -2.23 13.73
CA THR A 298 2.89 -1.79 13.25
C THR A 298 3.12 -0.29 13.41
N ALA A 299 2.07 0.50 13.70
CA ALA A 299 2.20 1.90 14.07
C ALA A 299 2.36 2.11 15.58
N VAL A 300 1.58 1.40 16.41
CA VAL A 300 1.61 1.59 17.87
C VAL A 300 2.89 1.06 18.52
N LEU A 301 3.38 -0.11 18.11
CA LEU A 301 4.59 -0.69 18.71
C LEU A 301 5.82 0.23 18.61
N PRO A 302 6.24 0.69 17.41
CA PRO A 302 7.41 1.55 17.30
C PRO A 302 7.20 2.93 17.95
N ALA A 303 5.95 3.41 18.02
CA ALA A 303 5.61 4.66 18.69
C ALA A 303 5.99 4.63 20.19
N TYR A 304 5.82 3.49 20.86
CA TYR A 304 6.25 3.29 22.25
C TYR A 304 7.70 2.80 22.39
N GLY A 305 8.47 2.80 21.30
CA GLY A 305 9.84 2.30 21.30
C GLY A 305 9.95 0.76 21.36
N ALA A 306 8.84 0.03 21.26
CA ALA A 306 8.86 -1.42 21.26
C ALA A 306 9.60 -1.96 20.03
N ARG A 307 10.24 -3.10 20.20
CA ARG A 307 10.97 -3.85 19.16
C ARG A 307 10.61 -5.31 19.30
N ASP A 308 10.61 -6.06 18.20
CA ASP A 308 10.32 -7.49 18.24
C ASP A 308 11.47 -8.28 18.88
N LEU A 309 12.70 -7.94 18.50
CA LEU A 309 13.92 -8.66 18.87
C LEU A 309 15.01 -7.69 19.37
N ASP A 310 15.86 -8.16 20.29
CA ASP A 310 17.10 -7.48 20.67
C ASP A 310 18.25 -7.73 19.66
N LYS A 311 19.42 -7.16 19.94
CA LYS A 311 20.63 -7.33 19.09
C LYS A 311 21.14 -8.78 18.99
N ASN A 312 20.70 -9.66 19.89
CA ASN A 312 21.04 -11.07 19.95
C ASN A 312 19.91 -11.97 19.42
N LEU A 313 18.87 -11.38 18.81
CA LEU A 313 17.67 -12.05 18.31
C LEU A 313 16.81 -12.71 19.41
N VAL A 314 16.89 -12.19 20.63
CA VAL A 314 16.00 -12.58 21.73
C VAL A 314 14.70 -11.78 21.64
N PRO A 315 13.52 -12.43 21.68
CA PRO A 315 12.23 -11.73 21.67
C PRO A 315 12.04 -10.77 22.85
N LEU A 316 11.45 -9.60 22.57
CA LEU A 316 11.19 -8.52 23.55
C LEU A 316 9.69 -8.31 23.83
N TYR A 317 8.88 -9.33 23.59
CA TYR A 317 7.41 -9.24 23.68
C TYR A 317 6.87 -9.04 25.11
N ASP A 318 7.71 -9.24 26.13
CA ASP A 318 7.43 -8.99 27.55
C ASP A 318 8.12 -7.72 28.09
N SER A 319 8.78 -6.94 27.22
CA SER A 319 9.38 -5.66 27.60
C SER A 319 8.31 -4.65 28.03
N LYS A 320 8.73 -3.67 28.82
CA LYS A 320 7.85 -2.62 29.33
C LYS A 320 7.16 -1.88 28.18
N GLU A 321 7.92 -1.54 27.14
CA GLU A 321 7.48 -0.83 25.95
C GLU A 321 6.42 -1.63 25.20
N PHE A 322 6.62 -2.94 25.02
CA PHE A 322 5.67 -3.83 24.37
C PHE A 322 4.37 -3.95 25.18
N ILE A 323 4.47 -4.10 26.50
CA ILE A 323 3.31 -4.19 27.41
C ILE A 323 2.50 -2.88 27.40
N GLU A 324 3.17 -1.73 27.44
CA GLU A 324 2.51 -0.41 27.43
C GLU A 324 1.78 -0.15 26.10
N ALA A 325 2.44 -0.42 24.97
CA ALA A 325 1.81 -0.33 23.64
C ALA A 325 0.58 -1.24 23.52
N ASN A 326 0.64 -2.46 24.06
CA ASN A 326 -0.49 -3.38 24.04
C ASN A 326 -1.66 -2.92 24.91
N LYS A 327 -1.39 -2.35 26.09
CA LYS A 327 -2.44 -1.83 26.98
C LYS A 327 -3.27 -0.76 26.27
N ILE A 328 -2.62 0.27 25.71
CA ILE A 328 -3.34 1.35 25.03
C ILE A 328 -4.08 0.83 23.79
N TYR A 329 -3.46 -0.04 23.00
CA TYR A 329 -4.06 -0.59 21.78
C TYR A 329 -5.32 -1.42 22.10
N VAL A 330 -5.26 -2.27 23.12
CA VAL A 330 -6.41 -3.06 23.58
C VAL A 330 -7.51 -2.18 24.17
N GLU A 331 -7.18 -1.13 24.91
CA GLU A 331 -8.19 -0.18 25.40
C GLU A 331 -8.89 0.56 24.27
N ILE A 332 -8.15 1.00 23.24
CA ILE A 332 -8.71 1.62 22.04
C ILE A 332 -9.66 0.66 21.32
N ILE A 333 -9.29 -0.60 21.16
CA ILE A 333 -10.18 -1.62 20.56
C ILE A 333 -11.45 -1.76 21.40
N LYS A 334 -11.34 -1.95 22.73
CA LYS A 334 -12.49 -2.13 23.61
C LYS A 334 -13.42 -0.92 23.61
N GLU A 335 -12.88 0.28 23.50
CA GLU A 335 -13.67 1.50 23.52
C GLU A 335 -14.26 1.85 22.15
N GLY A 336 -13.49 1.69 21.09
CA GLY A 336 -13.80 2.25 19.76
C GLY A 336 -14.32 1.27 18.73
N CYS A 337 -13.91 0.00 18.79
CA CYS A 337 -14.29 -0.99 17.79
C CYS A 337 -15.67 -1.61 18.09
N PRO A 338 -16.29 -2.28 17.08
CA PRO A 338 -17.47 -3.12 17.27
C PRO A 338 -17.32 -4.16 18.38
N PRO A 339 -18.42 -4.72 18.90
CA PRO A 339 -18.35 -5.79 19.89
C PRO A 339 -17.59 -7.02 19.35
N PRO A 340 -17.05 -7.88 20.24
CA PRO A 340 -16.31 -9.09 19.85
C PRO A 340 -17.00 -9.99 18.82
N SER A 341 -18.34 -10.07 18.85
CA SER A 341 -19.16 -10.83 17.90
C SER A 341 -19.00 -10.39 16.44
N THR A 342 -18.50 -9.18 16.22
CA THR A 342 -18.23 -8.60 14.89
C THR A 342 -16.74 -8.35 14.70
N PHE A 343 -16.05 -7.82 15.71
CA PHE A 343 -14.65 -7.41 15.57
C PHE A 343 -13.72 -8.53 15.10
N PHE A 344 -13.87 -9.75 15.63
CA PHE A 344 -12.97 -10.85 15.31
C PHE A 344 -13.12 -11.43 13.89
N SER A 345 -14.12 -10.98 13.12
CA SER A 345 -14.25 -11.31 11.69
C SER A 345 -13.77 -10.19 10.77
N ILE A 346 -13.42 -9.01 11.29
CA ILE A 346 -13.01 -7.85 10.48
C ILE A 346 -11.60 -8.07 9.95
N ASN A 347 -11.48 -8.30 8.64
CA ASN A 347 -10.22 -8.23 7.91
C ASN A 347 -10.11 -6.86 7.21
N TRP A 348 -9.08 -6.68 6.39
CA TRP A 348 -8.85 -5.41 5.72
C TRP A 348 -9.87 -5.08 4.63
N TYR A 349 -10.46 -6.08 3.96
CA TYR A 349 -11.58 -5.86 3.04
C TYR A 349 -12.77 -5.24 3.77
N ASN A 350 -13.07 -5.73 4.97
CA ASN A 350 -14.14 -5.17 5.80
C ASN A 350 -13.82 -3.72 6.21
N VAL A 351 -12.59 -3.40 6.61
CA VAL A 351 -12.19 -2.02 6.95
C VAL A 351 -12.41 -1.09 5.75
N LEU A 352 -11.97 -1.50 4.55
CA LEU A 352 -12.14 -0.76 3.31
C LEU A 352 -13.63 -0.49 3.01
N ASP A 353 -14.44 -1.55 2.96
CA ASP A 353 -15.83 -1.48 2.50
C ASP A 353 -16.75 -0.82 3.53
N ASP A 354 -16.60 -1.14 4.81
CA ASP A 354 -17.47 -0.62 5.86
C ASP A 354 -17.21 0.88 6.12
N MET A 355 -15.95 1.32 6.00
CA MET A 355 -15.63 2.76 6.07
C MET A 355 -16.23 3.50 4.87
N ALA A 356 -16.16 2.93 3.65
CA ALA A 356 -16.83 3.48 2.46
C ALA A 356 -18.35 3.54 2.64
N ALA A 357 -18.94 2.55 3.33
CA ALA A 357 -20.35 2.50 3.67
C ALA A 357 -20.75 3.49 4.79
N GLY A 358 -19.77 4.09 5.47
CA GLY A 358 -19.96 5.09 6.53
C GLY A 358 -20.29 4.51 7.90
N LEU A 359 -19.90 3.25 8.16
CA LEU A 359 -20.17 2.53 9.41
C LEU A 359 -19.17 2.88 10.52
N TYR A 360 -18.11 3.62 10.21
CA TYR A 360 -17.07 4.01 11.15
C TYR A 360 -16.75 5.51 11.04
N THR A 361 -16.28 6.10 12.14
CA THR A 361 -15.82 7.50 12.14
C THR A 361 -14.32 7.65 11.95
N MET A 362 -13.55 6.63 12.32
CA MET A 362 -12.08 6.63 12.23
C MET A 362 -11.58 5.23 11.83
N THR A 363 -10.37 5.17 11.28
CA THR A 363 -9.58 3.95 11.17
C THR A 363 -8.09 4.30 11.05
N ILE A 364 -7.22 3.37 11.44
CA ILE A 364 -5.78 3.42 11.12
C ILE A 364 -5.50 2.25 10.20
N ASP A 365 -5.30 2.53 8.92
CA ASP A 365 -5.09 1.49 7.91
C ASP A 365 -4.39 2.06 6.66
N CYS A 366 -4.26 1.24 5.62
CA CYS A 366 -3.48 1.51 4.41
C CYS A 366 -3.96 2.78 3.68
N ASP A 367 -3.00 3.57 3.20
CA ASP A 367 -3.23 4.80 2.46
C ASP A 367 -3.96 4.61 1.13
N PHE A 368 -3.73 3.48 0.43
CA PHE A 368 -4.39 3.20 -0.84
C PHE A 368 -5.91 3.03 -0.72
N PHE A 369 -6.45 2.82 0.49
CA PHE A 369 -7.90 2.77 0.73
C PHE A 369 -8.61 4.09 0.37
N ALA A 370 -7.90 5.22 0.45
CA ALA A 370 -8.42 6.52 0.05
C ALA A 370 -8.97 6.53 -1.38
N ALA A 371 -8.40 5.73 -2.30
CA ALA A 371 -8.88 5.62 -3.67
C ALA A 371 -10.32 5.08 -3.78
N THR A 372 -10.73 4.22 -2.84
CA THR A 372 -12.11 3.74 -2.73
C THR A 372 -12.96 4.71 -1.92
N TRP A 373 -12.46 5.18 -0.79
CA TRP A 373 -13.23 6.03 0.12
C TRP A 373 -13.58 7.40 -0.44
N GLU A 374 -12.72 7.98 -1.26
CA GLU A 374 -12.95 9.27 -1.93
C GLU A 374 -13.69 9.13 -3.26
N ASN A 375 -14.01 7.92 -3.70
CA ASN A 375 -14.74 7.71 -4.95
C ASN A 375 -16.26 7.82 -4.71
N PRO A 376 -16.95 8.87 -5.19
CA PRO A 376 -18.38 9.08 -4.93
C PRO A 376 -19.27 8.01 -5.58
N LYS A 377 -18.75 7.20 -6.51
CA LYS A 377 -19.49 6.06 -7.09
C LYS A 377 -19.44 4.81 -6.22
N LYS A 378 -18.46 4.71 -5.32
CA LYS A 378 -18.22 3.53 -4.46
C LYS A 378 -18.44 3.81 -2.98
N SER A 379 -18.39 5.08 -2.55
CA SER A 379 -18.36 5.48 -1.15
C SER A 379 -19.43 6.52 -0.81
N LYS A 380 -20.12 6.29 0.32
CA LYS A 380 -21.09 7.22 0.93
C LYS A 380 -20.41 8.35 1.72
N VAL A 381 -19.11 8.21 1.96
CA VAL A 381 -18.27 9.14 2.72
C VAL A 381 -17.25 9.88 1.86
N ALA A 382 -17.35 9.76 0.53
CA ALA A 382 -16.52 10.53 -0.40
C ALA A 382 -16.62 12.04 -0.11
N GLY A 383 -15.48 12.72 0.00
CA GLY A 383 -15.38 14.12 0.37
C GLY A 383 -15.70 14.45 1.84
N LYS A 384 -15.96 13.44 2.68
CA LYS A 384 -16.24 13.60 4.12
C LYS A 384 -15.10 13.12 5.01
N LEU A 385 -14.05 12.56 4.43
CA LEU A 385 -12.88 12.11 5.16
C LEU A 385 -11.76 13.15 5.14
N ALA A 386 -10.92 13.06 6.16
CA ALA A 386 -9.62 13.68 6.21
C ALA A 386 -8.62 12.67 6.77
N TYR A 387 -7.34 12.99 6.62
CA TYR A 387 -6.23 12.06 6.85
C TYR A 387 -5.15 12.76 7.65
N ALA A 388 -4.57 12.05 8.59
CA ALA A 388 -3.47 12.51 9.42
C ALA A 388 -2.39 11.41 9.55
N PRO A 389 -1.16 11.76 9.92
CA PRO A 389 -0.18 10.78 10.37
C PRO A 389 -0.75 9.92 11.49
N VAL A 390 -0.24 8.69 11.63
CA VAL A 390 -0.54 7.88 12.81
C VAL A 390 -0.10 8.60 14.09
N PRO A 391 -0.84 8.44 15.20
CA PRO A 391 -0.47 9.11 16.44
C PRO A 391 0.93 8.72 16.94
N LYS A 392 1.60 9.68 17.59
CA LYS A 392 2.89 9.49 18.23
C LYS A 392 2.73 8.76 19.56
N GLY A 393 3.80 8.13 20.01
CA GLY A 393 3.90 7.60 21.37
C GLY A 393 4.39 8.66 22.36
N PRO A 394 4.58 8.26 23.63
CA PRO A 394 4.97 9.14 24.73
C PRO A 394 6.39 9.71 24.61
#